data_AF-A0A3E2HFQ8-F1
#
_entry.id   AF-A0A3E2HFQ8-F1
#
_cell.length_a   1.000
_cell.length_b   1.000
_cell.length_c   1.000
_cell.angle_alpha   90.00
_cell.angle_beta   90.00
_cell.angle_gamma   90.00
#
_symmetry.space_group_name_H-M   'P 1'
#
loop_
_entity.id
_entity.type
_entity.pdbx_description
1 polymer ?
#
loop_
_entity_poly.entity_id
_entity_poly.type
_entity_poly.pdbx_seq_one_letter_code
_entity_poly.pdbx_strand_id
1 'polypeptide(L)'
;MKQTMMQRRSQAIYDQHKRLGDVVRVGPRHVSLNDPVAIKDIYGHQAIGRMQKDEFYEMIKGQAYEITQVPGVEEHSRRRRYLAHAFSLRTVVSMEPVIHDNAMNLINALDKFCEKSNDLSSVNVRMWFNYFTLDVIGDMAMGLKFGFLKNGSDASVAQRNSGLVYNVKSTINIL
;
A
#
# COMPACT_ATOMS: atom_id res chain seq x y z
N MET A 1 -24.46 0.46 4.21
CA MET A 1 -23.73 0.39 5.50
C MET A 1 -23.69 -1.02 6.09
N LYS A 2 -24.83 -1.75 6.23
CA LYS A 2 -24.87 -3.14 6.76
C LYS A 2 -23.83 -4.08 6.14
N GLN A 3 -23.76 -4.15 4.81
CA GLN A 3 -22.81 -5.04 4.12
C GLN A 3 -21.34 -4.67 4.36
N THR A 4 -21.03 -3.39 4.54
CA THR A 4 -19.68 -2.91 4.90
C THR A 4 -19.28 -3.40 6.29
N MET A 5 -20.17 -3.25 7.27
CA MET A 5 -19.93 -3.70 8.65
C MET A 5 -19.75 -5.22 8.75
N MET A 6 -20.39 -5.97 7.86
CA MET A 6 -20.25 -7.43 7.76
C MET A 6 -19.08 -7.89 6.89
N GLN A 7 -18.23 -6.97 6.40
CA GLN A 7 -17.11 -7.25 5.48
C GLN A 7 -17.52 -7.98 4.18
N ARG A 8 -18.76 -7.79 3.73
CA ARG A 8 -19.34 -8.43 2.52
C ARG A 8 -19.64 -7.44 1.40
N ARG A 9 -19.18 -6.19 1.52
CA ARG A 9 -19.49 -5.11 0.57
C ARG A 9 -19.12 -5.49 -0.86
N SER A 10 -17.92 -5.99 -1.11
CA SER A 10 -17.44 -6.32 -2.46
C SER A 10 -18.32 -7.39 -3.13
N GLN A 11 -18.63 -8.47 -2.40
CA GLN A 11 -19.52 -9.53 -2.90
C GLN A 11 -20.93 -8.99 -3.20
N ALA A 12 -21.49 -8.20 -2.28
CA ALA A 12 -22.82 -7.64 -2.47
C ALA A 12 -22.91 -6.71 -3.69
N ILE A 13 -21.87 -5.90 -3.95
CA ILE A 13 -21.79 -5.03 -5.13
C ILE A 13 -21.68 -5.87 -6.40
N TYR A 14 -20.84 -6.91 -6.40
CA TYR A 14 -20.71 -7.85 -7.51
C TYR A 14 -22.04 -8.52 -7.87
N ASP A 15 -22.78 -9.00 -6.86
CA ASP A 15 -24.08 -9.62 -7.05
C ASP A 15 -25.12 -8.63 -7.62
N GLN A 16 -25.03 -7.34 -7.24
CA GLN A 16 -25.89 -6.32 -7.86
C GLN A 16 -25.52 -6.06 -9.31
N HIS A 17 -24.24 -6.02 -9.67
CA HIS A 17 -23.83 -5.88 -11.07
C HIS A 17 -24.30 -7.06 -11.92
N LYS A 18 -24.25 -8.29 -11.39
CA LYS A 18 -24.84 -9.46 -12.08
C LYS A 18 -26.34 -9.31 -12.35
N ARG A 19 -27.08 -8.66 -11.45
CA ARG A 19 -28.54 -8.55 -11.51
C ARG A 19 -29.03 -7.35 -12.31
N LEU A 20 -28.34 -6.21 -12.19
CA LEU A 20 -28.77 -4.90 -12.68
C LEU A 20 -27.94 -4.39 -13.85
N GLY A 21 -26.83 -5.05 -14.17
CA GLY A 21 -25.90 -4.65 -15.23
C GLY A 21 -24.75 -3.77 -14.73
N ASP A 22 -24.09 -3.09 -15.67
CA ASP A 22 -22.80 -2.45 -15.41
C ASP A 22 -22.87 -1.14 -14.62
N VAL A 23 -24.07 -0.60 -14.39
CA VAL A 23 -24.28 0.65 -13.65
C VAL A 23 -25.20 0.41 -12.47
N VAL A 24 -24.66 0.51 -11.25
CA VAL A 24 -25.40 0.26 -10.01
C VAL A 24 -25.29 1.45 -9.08
N ARG A 25 -26.42 2.05 -8.70
CA ARG A 25 -26.45 3.07 -7.64
C ARG A 25 -26.35 2.39 -6.27
N VAL A 26 -25.26 2.63 -5.54
CA VAL A 26 -24.99 2.03 -4.21
C VAL A 26 -25.23 3.01 -3.05
N GLY A 27 -25.53 4.27 -3.36
CA GLY A 27 -25.95 5.30 -2.41
C GLY A 27 -26.57 6.51 -3.12
N PRO A 28 -27.11 7.50 -2.39
CA PRO A 28 -27.78 8.66 -3.00
C PRO A 28 -26.92 9.37 -4.05
N ARG A 29 -25.63 9.57 -3.74
CA ARG A 29 -24.62 10.23 -4.60
C ARG A 29 -23.48 9.29 -5.02
N HIS A 30 -23.68 7.97 -4.94
CA HIS A 30 -22.63 6.99 -5.22
C HIS A 30 -23.12 5.97 -6.24
N VAL A 31 -22.42 5.91 -7.38
CA VAL A 31 -22.66 4.94 -8.45
C VAL A 31 -21.41 4.07 -8.59
N SER A 32 -21.62 2.76 -8.64
CA SER A 32 -20.62 1.75 -8.97
C SER A 32 -20.73 1.44 -10.45
N LEU A 33 -19.59 1.38 -11.14
CA LEU A 33 -19.49 1.16 -12.58
C LEU A 33 -18.61 -0.06 -12.85
N ASN A 34 -19.10 -0.96 -13.69
CA ASN A 34 -18.42 -2.17 -14.14
C ASN A 34 -18.21 -2.14 -15.66
N ASP A 35 -17.80 -0.98 -16.19
CA ASP A 35 -17.58 -0.76 -17.62
C ASP A 35 -16.13 -0.27 -17.85
N PRO A 36 -15.29 -1.00 -18.60
CA PRO A 36 -13.94 -0.57 -18.94
C PRO A 36 -13.89 0.77 -19.69
N VAL A 37 -14.92 1.14 -20.46
CA VAL A 37 -14.97 2.40 -21.20
C VAL A 37 -15.04 3.60 -20.25
N ALA A 38 -15.75 3.44 -19.13
CA ALA A 38 -15.90 4.50 -18.11
C ALA A 38 -14.57 4.90 -17.46
N ILE A 39 -13.53 4.07 -17.52
CA ILE A 39 -12.19 4.41 -16.98
C ILE A 39 -11.67 5.71 -17.62
N LYS A 40 -11.86 5.90 -18.93
CA LYS A 40 -11.39 7.12 -19.61
C LYS A 40 -12.23 8.35 -19.23
N ASP A 41 -13.52 8.17 -18.97
CA ASP A 41 -14.42 9.26 -18.60
C ASP A 41 -14.23 9.72 -17.15
N ILE A 42 -13.80 8.83 -16.26
CA ILE A 42 -13.59 9.11 -14.83
C ILE A 42 -12.14 9.51 -14.55
N TYR A 43 -11.18 8.78 -15.12
CA TYR A 43 -9.75 8.90 -14.80
C TYR A 43 -8.89 9.39 -15.98
N GLY A 44 -9.46 9.52 -17.18
CA GLY A 44 -8.74 9.98 -18.36
C GLY A 44 -8.47 11.48 -18.35
N HIS A 45 -7.68 11.94 -19.31
CA HIS A 45 -7.27 13.35 -19.43
C HIS A 45 -8.47 14.29 -19.58
N GLN A 46 -9.54 13.85 -20.25
CA GLN A 46 -10.78 14.63 -20.43
C GLN A 46 -11.58 14.85 -19.13
N ALA A 47 -11.32 14.05 -18.10
CA ALA A 47 -11.96 14.14 -16.80
C ALA A 47 -11.25 15.15 -15.87
N ILE A 48 -10.04 15.58 -16.22
CA ILE A 48 -9.24 16.52 -15.41
C ILE A 48 -10.05 17.79 -15.18
N GLY A 49 -10.25 18.14 -13.91
CA GLY A 49 -11.02 19.32 -13.48
C GLY A 49 -12.54 19.13 -13.47
N ARG A 50 -13.08 18.12 -14.15
CA ARG A 50 -14.52 17.78 -14.14
C ARG A 50 -14.86 16.72 -13.09
N MET A 51 -13.95 15.74 -12.91
CA MET A 51 -14.05 14.70 -11.91
C MET A 51 -13.02 14.98 -10.82
N GLN A 52 -13.50 15.55 -9.71
CA GLN A 52 -12.68 15.79 -8.53
C GLN A 52 -12.83 14.64 -7.54
N LYS A 53 -11.83 14.49 -6.68
CA LYS A 53 -11.91 13.54 -5.57
C LYS A 53 -13.06 13.92 -4.65
N ASP A 54 -13.78 12.90 -4.20
CA ASP A 54 -14.95 13.03 -3.34
C ASP A 54 -14.59 13.59 -1.95
N GLU A 55 -15.59 14.14 -1.25
CA GLU A 55 -15.48 14.61 0.14
C GLU A 55 -14.95 13.55 1.11
N PHE A 56 -15.04 12.26 0.74
CA PHE A 56 -14.33 11.19 1.43
C PHE A 56 -12.87 11.52 1.77
N TYR A 57 -12.15 12.18 0.85
CA TYR A 57 -10.74 12.55 1.06
C TYR A 57 -10.54 13.71 2.06
N GLU A 58 -11.58 14.51 2.32
CA GLU A 58 -11.59 15.47 3.42
C GLU A 58 -11.64 14.77 4.78
N MET A 59 -12.37 13.66 4.87
CA MET A 59 -12.58 12.93 6.12
C MET A 59 -11.34 12.16 6.57
N ILE A 60 -10.48 11.74 5.63
CA ILE A 60 -9.31 10.89 5.89
C ILE A 60 -7.97 11.64 5.80
N LYS A 61 -7.99 12.96 5.61
CA LYS A 61 -6.76 13.75 5.57
C LYS A 61 -6.15 13.89 6.96
N GLY A 62 -4.82 14.00 7.01
CA GLY A 62 -4.10 14.37 8.22
C GLY A 62 -4.15 15.88 8.46
N GLN A 63 -3.10 16.43 9.05
CA GLN A 63 -2.94 17.90 9.17
C GLN A 63 -2.88 18.61 7.81
N ALA A 64 -2.43 17.91 6.78
CA ALA A 64 -2.46 18.32 5.39
C ALA A 64 -2.83 17.12 4.52
N TYR A 65 -3.28 17.37 3.28
CA TYR A 65 -3.45 16.29 2.31
C TYR A 65 -2.09 15.64 2.01
N GLU A 66 -2.08 14.32 1.94
CA GLU A 66 -1.05 13.59 1.22
C GLU A 66 -1.32 13.71 -0.30
N ILE A 67 -0.29 13.51 -1.17
CA ILE A 67 -0.42 13.78 -2.61
C ILE A 67 -1.59 13.03 -3.25
N THR A 68 -1.86 11.77 -2.89
CA THR A 68 -2.97 11.00 -3.43
C THR A 68 -4.33 11.54 -3.01
N GLN A 69 -4.41 12.34 -1.95
CA GLN A 69 -5.65 12.87 -1.41
C GLN A 69 -6.02 14.26 -1.94
N VAL A 70 -5.06 14.99 -2.53
CA VAL A 70 -5.29 16.38 -2.99
C VAL A 70 -6.44 16.44 -4.01
N PRO A 71 -7.54 17.19 -3.74
CA PRO A 71 -8.66 17.30 -4.67
C PRO A 71 -8.37 18.21 -5.87
N GLY A 72 -7.64 19.31 -5.63
CA GLY A 72 -7.37 20.34 -6.64
C GLY A 72 -6.31 19.91 -7.66
N VAL A 73 -6.62 20.08 -8.95
CA VAL A 73 -5.75 19.68 -10.07
C VAL A 73 -4.40 20.41 -10.05
N GLU A 74 -4.40 21.72 -9.81
CA GLU A 74 -3.17 22.53 -9.83
C GLU A 74 -2.22 22.14 -8.70
N GLU A 75 -2.73 22.09 -7.47
CA GLU A 75 -1.93 21.72 -6.30
C GLU A 75 -1.43 20.26 -6.39
N HIS A 76 -2.29 19.35 -6.86
CA HIS A 76 -1.89 17.97 -7.12
C HIS A 76 -0.76 17.91 -8.16
N SER A 77 -0.89 18.65 -9.26
CA SER A 77 0.11 18.71 -10.33
C SER A 77 1.44 19.28 -9.84
N ARG A 78 1.39 20.33 -9.00
CA ARG A 78 2.56 20.93 -8.37
C ARG A 78 3.29 19.93 -7.48
N ARG A 79 2.57 19.22 -6.59
CA ARG A 79 3.16 18.21 -5.70
C ARG A 79 3.72 17.01 -6.46
N ARG A 80 2.98 16.52 -7.46
CA ARG A 80 3.41 15.42 -8.32
C ARG A 80 4.73 15.74 -9.01
N ARG A 81 4.92 16.98 -9.45
CA ARG A 81 6.17 17.42 -10.10
C ARG A 81 7.39 17.24 -9.21
N TYR A 82 7.28 17.51 -7.90
CA TYR A 82 8.39 17.30 -6.96
C TYR A 82 8.77 15.82 -6.81
N LEU A 83 7.80 14.91 -6.88
CA LEU A 83 8.04 13.48 -6.73
C LEU A 83 8.39 12.78 -8.07
N ALA A 84 8.05 13.38 -9.21
CA ALA A 84 8.14 12.73 -10.52
C ALA A 84 9.55 12.18 -10.85
N HIS A 85 10.61 12.88 -10.43
CA HIS A 85 11.98 12.43 -10.67
C HIS A 85 12.31 11.12 -9.93
N ALA A 86 11.81 10.95 -8.70
CA ALA A 86 12.01 9.72 -7.91
C ALA A 86 11.38 8.49 -8.58
N PHE A 87 10.30 8.70 -9.35
CA PHE A 87 9.59 7.65 -10.08
C PHE A 87 9.93 7.62 -11.58
N SER A 88 11.00 8.30 -12.01
CA SER A 88 11.45 8.20 -13.41
C SER A 88 11.95 6.80 -13.72
N LEU A 89 11.82 6.34 -14.97
CA LEU A 89 12.31 5.01 -15.38
C LEU A 89 13.78 4.80 -15.00
N ARG A 90 14.62 5.82 -15.20
CA ARG A 90 16.04 5.76 -14.84
C ARG A 90 16.23 5.51 -13.34
N THR A 91 15.50 6.24 -12.51
CA THR A 91 15.57 6.09 -11.05
C THR A 91 15.06 4.71 -10.62
N VAL A 92 13.93 4.26 -11.16
CA VAL A 92 13.36 2.94 -10.85
C VAL A 92 14.32 1.82 -11.24
N VAL A 93 14.93 1.87 -12.42
CA VAL A 93 15.93 0.88 -12.84
C VAL A 93 17.16 0.94 -11.92
N SER A 94 17.60 2.13 -11.51
CA SER A 94 18.74 2.26 -10.59
C SER A 94 18.50 1.66 -9.20
N MET A 95 17.24 1.37 -8.84
CA MET A 95 16.87 0.73 -7.57
C MET A 95 16.94 -0.80 -7.62
N GLU A 96 17.13 -1.41 -8.80
CA GLU A 96 17.24 -2.87 -8.97
C GLU A 96 18.23 -3.52 -7.99
N PRO A 97 19.46 -2.99 -7.76
CA PRO A 97 20.40 -3.62 -6.83
C PRO A 97 19.86 -3.68 -5.39
N VAL A 98 19.13 -2.65 -4.96
CA VAL A 98 18.52 -2.59 -3.62
C VAL A 98 17.44 -3.66 -3.47
N ILE A 99 16.61 -3.85 -4.50
CA ILE A 99 15.57 -4.87 -4.51
C ILE A 99 16.21 -6.27 -4.54
N HIS A 100 17.24 -6.46 -5.36
CA HIS A 100 17.98 -7.71 -5.48
C HIS A 100 18.61 -8.13 -4.14
N ASP A 101 19.32 -7.22 -3.46
CA ASP A 101 19.93 -7.47 -2.15
C ASP A 101 18.90 -7.93 -1.12
N ASN A 102 17.73 -7.28 -1.08
CA ASN A 102 16.66 -7.66 -0.18
C ASN A 102 15.99 -8.98 -0.58
N ALA A 103 15.91 -9.29 -1.87
CA ALA A 103 15.41 -10.58 -2.35
C ALA A 103 16.36 -11.72 -1.94
N MET A 104 17.66 -11.49 -2.05
CA MET A 104 18.67 -12.44 -1.56
C MET A 104 18.62 -12.59 -0.03
N ASN A 105 18.36 -11.52 0.73
CA ASN A 105 18.14 -11.62 2.18
C ASN A 105 16.91 -12.47 2.51
N LEU A 106 15.83 -12.36 1.72
CA LEU A 106 14.63 -13.19 1.90
C LEU A 106 14.92 -14.66 1.62
N ILE A 107 15.57 -14.98 0.50
CA ILE A 107 15.94 -16.37 0.15
C ILE A 107 16.82 -16.96 1.27
N ASN A 108 17.88 -16.26 1.67
CA ASN A 108 18.77 -16.71 2.74
C ASN A 108 18.04 -16.93 4.07
N ALA A 109 17.03 -16.12 4.39
CA ALA A 109 16.27 -16.27 5.62
C ALA A 109 15.33 -17.49 5.56
N LEU A 110 14.73 -17.76 4.40
CA LEU A 110 13.91 -18.94 4.17
C LEU A 110 14.74 -20.23 4.16
N ASP A 111 15.92 -20.23 3.52
CA ASP A 111 16.83 -21.38 3.53
C ASP A 111 17.22 -21.75 4.97
N LYS A 112 17.62 -20.75 5.78
CA LYS A 112 17.92 -20.95 7.21
C LYS A 112 16.72 -21.43 8.02
N PHE A 113 15.52 -21.02 7.66
CA PHE A 113 14.30 -21.51 8.30
C PHE A 113 14.11 -22.99 8.00
N CYS A 114 14.25 -23.40 6.73
CA CYS A 114 14.15 -24.79 6.28
C CYS A 114 15.23 -25.68 6.92
N GLU A 115 16.48 -25.22 7.00
CA GLU A 115 17.58 -25.98 7.62
C GLU A 115 17.35 -26.29 9.11
N LYS A 116 16.68 -25.39 9.84
CA LYS A 116 16.40 -25.55 11.28
C LYS A 116 15.14 -26.37 11.56
N SER A 117 14.28 -26.54 10.57
CA SER A 117 13.02 -27.25 10.72
C SER A 117 13.23 -28.73 10.36
N ASN A 118 13.35 -29.60 11.38
CA ASN A 118 13.38 -31.06 11.19
C ASN A 118 12.05 -31.63 10.67
N ASP A 119 11.01 -30.81 10.64
CA ASP A 119 9.70 -31.11 10.10
C ASP A 119 9.40 -30.01 9.08
N LEU A 120 8.78 -30.33 7.94
CA LEU A 120 8.40 -29.34 6.91
C LEU A 120 7.25 -28.45 7.42
N SER A 121 7.54 -27.68 8.47
CA SER A 121 6.59 -26.82 9.14
C SER A 121 6.08 -25.75 8.18
N SER A 122 4.80 -25.43 8.31
CA SER A 122 4.13 -24.42 7.48
C SER A 122 4.85 -23.07 7.60
N VAL A 123 5.31 -22.54 6.46
CA VAL A 123 5.93 -21.20 6.41
C VAL A 123 4.84 -20.12 6.36
N ASN A 124 4.91 -19.15 7.26
CA ASN A 124 4.08 -17.95 7.17
C ASN A 124 4.63 -17.00 6.08
N VAL A 125 4.25 -17.23 4.83
CA VAL A 125 4.70 -16.41 3.69
C VAL A 125 4.27 -14.95 3.82
N ARG A 126 3.09 -14.67 4.39
CA ARG A 126 2.59 -13.29 4.58
C ARG A 126 3.55 -12.48 5.45
N MET A 127 4.05 -13.08 6.53
CA MET A 127 5.03 -12.42 7.41
C MET A 127 6.32 -12.09 6.65
N TRP A 128 6.89 -13.06 5.94
CA TRP A 128 8.13 -12.88 5.18
C TRP A 128 8.01 -11.84 4.06
N PHE A 129 6.90 -11.84 3.32
CA PHE A 129 6.65 -10.83 2.29
C PHE A 129 6.43 -9.43 2.88
N ASN A 130 5.85 -9.32 4.06
CA ASN A 130 5.76 -8.05 4.77
C ASN A 130 7.16 -7.54 5.18
N TYR A 131 8.02 -8.40 5.72
CA TYR A 131 9.42 -8.04 6.04
C TYR A 131 10.18 -7.60 4.80
N PHE A 132 10.06 -8.33 3.70
CA PHE A 132 10.67 -7.97 2.43
C PHE A 132 10.18 -6.61 1.93
N THR A 133 8.87 -6.37 1.92
CA THR A 133 8.29 -5.12 1.43
C THR A 133 8.74 -3.92 2.28
N LEU A 134 8.77 -4.09 3.60
CA LEU A 134 9.20 -3.03 4.53
C LEU A 134 10.70 -2.74 4.42
N ASP A 135 11.55 -3.77 4.33
CA ASP A 135 12.99 -3.60 4.14
C ASP A 135 13.28 -2.90 2.80
N VAL A 136 12.62 -3.31 1.71
CA VAL A 136 12.77 -2.69 0.38
C VAL A 136 12.33 -1.23 0.40
N ILE A 137 11.15 -0.91 0.95
CA ILE A 137 10.66 0.47 1.03
C ILE A 137 11.56 1.31 1.94
N GLY A 138 12.01 0.79 3.07
CA GLY A 138 12.91 1.48 3.99
C GLY A 138 14.24 1.84 3.33
N ASP A 139 14.84 0.88 2.61
CA ASP A 139 16.11 1.08 1.91
C ASP A 139 15.94 2.07 0.75
N MET A 140 14.90 1.91 -0.08
CA MET A 140 14.67 2.79 -1.24
C MET A 140 14.22 4.21 -0.87
N ALA A 141 13.32 4.36 0.10
CA ALA A 141 12.70 5.65 0.41
C ALA A 141 13.48 6.44 1.47
N MET A 142 14.17 5.76 2.38
CA MET A 142 14.83 6.38 3.54
C MET A 142 16.33 6.09 3.59
N GLY A 143 16.86 5.19 2.74
CA GLY A 143 18.24 4.70 2.86
C GLY A 143 18.47 3.91 4.14
N LEU A 144 17.40 3.38 4.75
CA LEU A 144 17.43 2.71 6.05
C LEU A 144 17.24 1.21 5.88
N LYS A 145 18.27 0.45 6.25
CA LYS A 145 18.17 -1.02 6.31
C LYS A 145 17.57 -1.42 7.65
N PHE A 146 16.26 -1.64 7.72
CA PHE A 146 15.60 -2.09 8.96
C PHE A 146 16.06 -3.48 9.39
N GLY A 147 16.36 -4.36 8.43
CA GLY A 147 16.97 -5.66 8.69
C GLY A 147 15.98 -6.72 9.18
N PHE A 148 14.69 -6.54 8.90
CA PHE A 148 13.64 -7.46 9.35
C PHE A 148 13.83 -8.86 8.77
N LEU A 149 14.26 -8.97 7.50
CA LEU A 149 14.58 -10.26 6.87
C LEU A 149 15.74 -10.96 7.57
N LYS A 150 16.81 -10.23 7.91
CA LYS A 150 18.00 -10.81 8.57
C LYS A 150 17.68 -11.28 9.99
N ASN A 151 16.85 -10.53 10.69
CA ASN A 151 16.46 -10.82 12.07
C ASN A 151 15.33 -11.84 12.17
N GLY A 152 14.57 -12.06 11.09
CA GLY A 152 13.32 -12.83 11.12
C GLY A 152 12.26 -12.21 12.03
N SER A 153 12.33 -10.88 12.25
CA SER A 153 11.47 -10.15 13.18
C SER A 153 11.46 -8.65 12.87
N ASP A 154 10.29 -8.02 12.97
CA ASP A 154 10.09 -6.57 12.91
C ASP A 154 10.14 -5.89 14.30
N ALA A 155 10.47 -6.65 15.35
CA ALA A 155 10.73 -6.04 16.65
C ALA A 155 11.94 -5.10 16.54
N SER A 156 11.76 -3.87 17.01
CA SER A 156 12.73 -2.79 16.82
C SER A 156 12.79 -1.88 18.05
N VAL A 157 13.86 -1.08 18.14
CA VAL A 157 14.01 -0.09 19.20
C VAL A 157 13.58 1.26 18.65
N ALA A 158 12.69 1.95 19.36
CA ALA A 158 12.23 3.29 19.00
C ALA A 158 12.59 4.31 20.09
N GLN A 159 12.72 5.57 19.69
CA GLN A 159 13.02 6.69 20.58
C GLN A 159 11.92 7.75 20.47
N ARG A 160 11.40 8.20 21.61
CA ARG A 160 10.47 9.34 21.65
C ARG A 160 11.22 10.66 21.52
N ASN A 161 10.52 11.73 21.18
CA ASN A 161 11.06 13.10 21.19
C ASN A 161 11.64 13.52 22.55
N SER A 162 11.18 12.91 23.64
CA SER A 162 11.72 13.12 24.99
C SER A 162 13.06 12.42 25.25
N GLY A 163 13.60 11.68 24.28
CA GLY A 163 14.80 10.87 24.42
C GLY A 163 14.58 9.46 24.99
N LEU A 164 13.37 9.13 25.43
CA LEU A 164 13.05 7.82 25.99
C LEU A 164 13.12 6.72 24.91
N VAL A 165 13.97 5.73 25.14
CA VAL A 165 14.15 4.55 24.28
C VAL A 165 13.27 3.39 24.78
N TYR A 166 12.57 2.72 23.88
CA TYR A 166 11.72 1.58 24.21
C TYR A 166 11.68 0.53 23.10
N ASN A 167 11.39 -0.73 23.48
CA ASN A 167 11.24 -1.83 22.53
C ASN A 167 9.83 -1.84 21.94
N VAL A 168 9.76 -1.84 20.61
CA VAL A 168 8.54 -2.03 19.83
C VAL A 168 8.41 -3.52 19.57
N LYS A 169 7.30 -4.11 20.02
CA LYS A 169 6.97 -5.51 19.72
C LYS A 169 6.67 -5.65 18.23
N SER A 170 6.94 -6.84 17.68
CA SER A 170 6.53 -7.22 16.33
C SER A 170 5.07 -6.86 16.10
N THR A 171 4.79 -6.11 15.04
CA THR A 171 3.45 -5.67 14.62
C THR A 171 2.79 -6.66 13.67
N ILE A 172 3.59 -7.49 12.99
CA ILE A 172 3.12 -8.47 12.02
C ILE A 172 2.68 -9.78 12.69
N ASN A 173 3.24 -10.11 13.87
CA ASN A 173 2.93 -11.34 14.61
C ASN A 173 1.80 -11.19 15.67
N ILE A 174 1.08 -10.07 15.68
CA ILE A 174 -0.02 -9.80 16.65
C ILE A 174 -1.40 -10.20 16.10
N LEU A 175 -1.48 -10.69 14.85
CA LEU A 175 -2.71 -11.14 14.20
C LEU A 175 -2.71 -12.65 14.02
#